data_AF-A0A0R3TUT0-F1
#
_entry.id   AF-A0A0R3TUT0-F1
#
_cell.length_a   1.000
_cell.length_b   1.000
_cell.length_c   1.000
_cell.angle_alpha   90.00
_cell.angle_beta   90.00
_cell.angle_gamma   90.00
#
_symmetry.space_group_name_H-M   'P 1'
#
loop_
_entity.id
_entity.type
_entity.pdbx_description
1 polymer ?
#
loop_
_entity_poly.entity_id
_entity_poly.type
_entity_poly.pdbx_seq_one_letter_code
_entity_poly.pdbx_strand_id
1 'polypeptide(L)'
;MEADLLDELENIANNLKHHSNDLLHYENCVDRCLTLSSKGTEDIKFIFQFKPDYLRNGGEAFVYRNGKRLNNEGVPFRHLSNIIVLIMGFMAVKREKPMPYFASNFSANLFAEYVNNHAGTPCIAFI
;
A
#
# COMPACT_ATOMS: atom_id res chain seq x y z
N MET A 1 0.38 9.21 -19.68
CA MET A 1 1.27 10.39 -19.52
C MET A 1 1.23 10.83 -18.06
N GLU A 2 2.06 11.78 -17.63
CA GLU A 2 2.14 12.31 -16.25
C GLU A 2 0.75 12.49 -15.57
N ALA A 3 -0.24 12.95 -16.33
CA ALA A 3 -1.62 13.13 -15.90
C ALA A 3 -2.26 11.84 -15.34
N ASP A 4 -2.08 10.69 -15.98
CA ASP A 4 -2.67 9.43 -15.52
C ASP A 4 -2.10 8.99 -14.16
N LEU A 5 -0.80 9.26 -13.92
CA LEU A 5 -0.16 8.98 -12.64
C LEU A 5 -0.67 9.95 -11.57
N LEU A 6 -0.83 11.24 -11.90
CA LEU A 6 -1.39 12.23 -10.98
C LEU A 6 -2.83 11.87 -10.58
N ASP A 7 -3.67 11.49 -11.55
CA ASP A 7 -5.05 11.07 -11.30
C ASP A 7 -5.11 9.81 -10.41
N GLU A 8 -4.22 8.83 -10.62
CA GLU A 8 -4.14 7.65 -9.75
C GLU A 8 -3.74 8.04 -8.31
N LEU A 9 -2.73 8.90 -8.16
CA LEU A 9 -2.23 9.36 -6.87
C LEU A 9 -3.27 10.19 -6.10
N GLU A 10 -3.99 11.09 -6.78
CA GLU A 10 -5.09 11.86 -6.19
C GLU A 10 -6.23 10.96 -5.72
N ASN A 11 -6.61 9.98 -6.54
CA ASN A 11 -7.61 8.99 -6.17
C ASN A 11 -7.18 8.19 -4.93
N ILE A 12 -5.92 7.76 -4.85
CA ILE A 12 -5.38 7.06 -3.69
C ILE A 12 -5.39 7.95 -2.44
N ALA A 13 -4.91 9.19 -2.56
CA ALA A 13 -4.88 10.13 -1.44
C ALA A 13 -6.30 10.41 -0.90
N ASN A 14 -7.28 10.57 -1.79
CA ASN A 14 -8.68 10.78 -1.41
C ASN A 14 -9.28 9.54 -0.74
N ASN A 15 -9.01 8.35 -1.26
CA ASN A 15 -9.46 7.09 -0.67
C ASN A 15 -8.82 6.82 0.71
N LEU A 16 -7.54 7.19 0.90
CA LEU A 16 -6.85 7.05 2.19
C LEU A 16 -7.37 8.02 3.26
N LYS A 17 -8.07 9.10 2.87
CA LYS A 17 -8.77 10.00 3.80
C LYS A 17 -10.14 9.47 4.23
N HIS A 18 -10.62 8.36 3.66
CA HIS A 18 -11.91 7.79 4.02
C HIS A 18 -11.93 7.36 5.51
N HIS A 19 -13.05 7.61 6.20
CA HIS A 19 -13.18 7.39 7.65
C HIS A 19 -12.98 5.92 8.07
N SER A 20 -13.23 4.96 7.18
CA SER A 20 -13.00 3.55 7.43
C SER A 20 -11.53 3.12 7.34
N ASN A 21 -10.63 4.02 6.92
CA ASN A 21 -9.19 3.73 6.88
C ASN A 21 -8.53 4.02 8.23
N ASP A 22 -8.29 2.98 9.03
CA ASP A 22 -7.57 3.06 10.29
C ASP A 22 -6.15 2.46 10.23
N LEU A 23 -5.71 2.04 9.03
CA LEU A 23 -4.45 1.32 8.84
C LEU A 23 -3.33 2.20 8.28
N LEU A 24 -3.59 2.96 7.21
CA LEU A 24 -2.56 3.73 6.52
C LEU A 24 -2.85 5.24 6.56
N HIS A 25 -1.80 6.02 6.61
CA HIS A 25 -1.83 7.47 6.46
C HIS A 25 -1.04 7.84 5.19
N TYR A 26 -1.64 8.68 4.36
CA TYR A 26 -0.93 9.33 3.26
C TYR A 26 -0.08 10.46 3.84
N GLU A 27 1.24 10.42 3.68
CA GLU A 27 2.12 11.50 4.14
C GLU A 27 2.32 12.55 3.04
N ASN A 28 2.88 12.12 1.89
CA ASN A 28 3.21 13.02 0.78
C ASN A 28 3.45 12.25 -0.52
N CYS A 29 3.50 13.00 -1.62
CA CYS A 29 4.06 12.55 -2.88
C CYS A 29 4.92 13.69 -3.46
N VAL A 30 6.24 13.50 -3.51
CA VAL A 30 7.20 14.49 -4.02
C VAL A 30 8.15 13.75 -4.98
N ASP A 31 8.45 14.34 -6.13
CA ASP A 31 9.42 13.81 -7.10
C ASP A 31 9.22 12.31 -7.43
N ARG A 32 7.97 11.92 -7.73
CA ARG A 32 7.59 10.52 -8.03
C ARG A 32 7.88 9.54 -6.90
N CYS A 33 7.85 10.02 -5.67
CA CYS A 33 8.01 9.24 -4.47
C CYS A 33 6.76 9.40 -3.58
N LEU A 34 5.94 8.36 -3.48
CA LEU A 34 4.79 8.31 -2.57
C LEU A 34 5.22 7.74 -1.23
N THR A 35 4.88 8.41 -0.13
CA THR A 35 5.11 7.91 1.23
C THR A 35 3.78 7.63 1.92
N LEU A 36 3.60 6.39 2.35
CA LEU A 36 2.52 5.96 3.24
C LEU A 36 3.10 5.50 4.58
N SER A 37 2.42 5.76 5.67
CA SER A 37 2.79 5.25 6.99
C SER A 37 1.66 4.48 7.66
N SER A 38 2.03 3.55 8.53
CA SER A 38 1.05 2.88 9.38
C SER A 38 0.48 3.85 10.41
N LYS A 39 -0.84 3.96 10.49
CA LYS A 39 -1.54 4.59 11.62
C LYS A 39 -1.38 3.71 12.84
N GLY A 40 -1.05 4.22 14.02
CA GLY A 40 -0.93 3.41 15.25
C GLY A 40 0.45 3.50 15.89
N THR A 41 0.80 2.53 16.74
CA THR A 41 2.06 2.54 17.51
C THR A 41 3.26 1.98 16.76
N GLU A 42 3.00 1.31 15.63
CA GLU A 42 4.04 0.78 14.77
C GLU A 42 4.55 1.92 13.90
N ASP A 43 5.84 2.26 13.99
CA ASP A 43 6.47 3.23 13.09
C ASP A 43 6.91 2.51 11.80
N ILE A 44 5.94 2.11 10.97
CA ILE A 44 6.19 1.49 9.66
C ILE A 44 5.92 2.50 8.56
N LYS A 45 6.85 2.64 7.63
CA LYS A 45 6.69 3.47 6.43
C LYS A 45 6.89 2.64 5.16
N PHE A 46 6.09 2.95 4.16
CA PHE A 46 6.15 2.41 2.82
C PHE A 46 6.46 3.56 1.87
N ILE A 47 7.58 3.46 1.17
CA ILE A 47 8.03 4.45 0.20
C ILE A 47 7.99 3.82 -1.17
N PHE A 48 7.21 4.38 -2.08
CA PHE A 48 7.06 3.92 -3.46
C PHE A 48 7.72 4.89 -4.41
N GLN A 49 8.74 4.44 -5.12
CA GLN A 49 9.42 5.21 -6.16
C GLN A 49 8.89 4.77 -7.53
N PHE A 50 8.27 5.70 -8.26
CA PHE A 50 7.71 5.41 -9.58
C PHE A 50 8.77 5.64 -10.67
N LYS A 51 8.90 4.68 -11.60
CA LYS A 51 9.75 4.87 -12.77
C LYS A 51 9.18 5.98 -13.68
N PRO A 52 10.02 6.66 -14.49
CA PRO A 52 9.55 7.65 -15.45
C PRO A 52 8.39 7.15 -16.33
N ASP A 53 8.43 5.87 -16.68
CA ASP A 53 7.46 5.14 -17.49
C ASP A 53 6.60 4.16 -16.68
N TYR A 54 6.20 4.57 -15.46
CA TYR A 54 5.40 3.79 -14.51
C TYR A 54 4.26 2.96 -15.13
N LEU A 55 3.50 3.51 -16.09
CA LEU A 55 2.40 2.76 -16.73
C LEU A 55 2.85 1.47 -17.42
N ARG A 56 4.12 1.39 -17.83
CA ARG A 56 4.72 0.21 -18.46
C ARG A 56 5.55 -0.61 -17.47
N ASN A 57 6.35 0.07 -16.64
CA ASN A 57 7.41 -0.56 -15.86
C ASN A 57 7.23 -0.48 -14.33
N GLY A 58 6.16 0.17 -13.88
CA GLY A 58 5.81 0.26 -12.47
C GLY A 58 6.82 1.06 -11.65
N GLY A 59 7.14 0.55 -10.47
CA GLY A 59 8.02 1.20 -9.50
C GLY A 59 8.66 0.23 -8.53
N GLU A 60 9.30 0.78 -7.51
CA GLU A 60 9.95 0.04 -6.42
C GLU A 60 9.40 0.48 -5.07
N ALA A 61 9.13 -0.48 -4.20
CA ALA A 61 8.66 -0.26 -2.86
C ALA A 61 9.77 -0.53 -1.83
N PHE A 62 9.86 0.36 -0.85
CA PHE A 62 10.80 0.27 0.27
C PHE A 62 10.02 0.31 1.57
N VAL A 63 10.38 -0.56 2.50
CA VAL A 63 9.72 -0.67 3.80
C VAL A 63 10.70 -0.26 4.88
N TYR A 64 10.26 0.65 5.74
CA TYR A 64 11.01 1.09 6.90
C TYR A 64 10.23 0.76 8.16
N ARG A 65 10.94 0.39 9.23
CA ARG A 65 10.39 0.22 10.56
C ARG A 65 11.29 0.91 11.57
N ASN A 66 10.75 1.79 12.39
CA ASN A 66 11.50 2.56 13.38
C ASN A 66 12.69 3.30 12.73
N GLY A 67 12.45 3.93 11.57
CA GLY A 67 13.47 4.59 10.74
C GLY A 67 14.49 3.66 10.06
N LYS A 68 14.47 2.35 10.29
CA LYS A 68 15.39 1.39 9.66
C LYS A 68 14.74 0.72 8.46
N ARG A 69 15.45 0.70 7.33
CA ARG A 69 15.00 -0.01 6.13
C ARG A 69 15.02 -1.52 6.39
N LEU A 70 13.92 -2.21 6.07
CA LEU A 70 13.77 -3.65 6.25
C LEU A 70 14.26 -4.45 5.03
N ASN A 71 14.09 -3.91 3.83
CA ASN A 71 14.50 -4.55 2.58
C ASN A 71 15.74 -3.87 1.97
N ASN A 72 16.80 -4.63 1.70
CA ASN A 72 18.05 -4.09 1.12
C ASN A 72 17.87 -3.59 -0.33
N GLU A 73 16.94 -4.19 -1.07
CA GLU A 73 16.60 -3.86 -2.46
C GLU A 73 15.15 -3.44 -2.58
N GLY A 74 14.80 -2.59 -3.56
CA GLY A 74 13.44 -2.18 -3.82
C GLY A 74 12.59 -3.35 -4.31
N VAL A 75 11.40 -3.53 -3.74
CA VAL A 75 10.47 -4.58 -4.20
C VAL A 75 9.74 -4.05 -5.43
N PRO A 76 9.91 -4.67 -6.61
CA PRO A 76 9.25 -4.16 -7.81
C PRO A 76 7.73 -4.34 -7.70
N PHE A 77 6.98 -3.33 -8.13
CA PHE A 77 5.52 -3.40 -8.26
C PHE A 77 5.08 -2.84 -9.61
N ARG A 78 3.99 -3.39 -10.16
CA ARG A 78 3.44 -2.95 -11.46
C ARG A 78 2.28 -1.96 -11.32
N HIS A 79 1.43 -2.15 -10.32
CA HIS A 79 0.25 -1.33 -10.08
C HIS A 79 0.22 -0.90 -8.61
N LEU A 80 0.19 0.42 -8.39
CA LEU A 80 0.23 1.02 -7.06
C LEU A 80 -0.98 0.64 -6.21
N SER A 81 -2.17 0.63 -6.83
CA SER A 81 -3.41 0.17 -6.20
C SER A 81 -3.30 -1.25 -5.63
N ASN A 82 -2.75 -2.19 -6.40
CA ASN A 82 -2.58 -3.59 -5.97
C ASN A 82 -1.61 -3.70 -4.79
N ILE A 83 -0.47 -2.99 -4.82
CA ILE A 83 0.49 -3.07 -3.71
C ILE A 83 -0.07 -2.45 -2.42
N ILE A 84 -0.88 -1.39 -2.52
CA ILE A 84 -1.59 -0.82 -1.37
C ILE A 84 -2.58 -1.83 -0.78
N VAL A 85 -3.35 -2.53 -1.62
CA VAL A 85 -4.25 -3.60 -1.16
C VAL A 85 -3.47 -4.68 -0.40
N LEU A 86 -2.34 -5.13 -0.92
CA LEU A 86 -1.53 -6.15 -0.25
C LEU A 86 -1.00 -5.67 1.12
N ILE A 87 -0.49 -4.43 1.18
CA ILE A 87 0.00 -3.83 2.44
C ILE A 87 -1.11 -3.73 3.47
N MET A 88 -2.27 -3.23 3.05
CA MET A 88 -3.40 -3.06 3.94
C MET A 88 -3.94 -4.40 4.44
N GLY A 89 -3.98 -5.44 3.59
CA GLY A 89 -4.36 -6.79 4.01
C GLY A 89 -3.42 -7.31 5.09
N PHE A 90 -2.11 -7.20 4.85
CA PHE A 90 -1.09 -7.56 5.84
C PHE A 90 -1.29 -6.83 7.18
N MET A 91 -1.49 -5.52 7.13
CA MET A 91 -1.69 -4.72 8.33
C MET A 91 -3.00 -5.06 9.07
N ALA A 92 -4.07 -5.33 8.34
CA ALA A 92 -5.36 -5.73 8.89
C ALA A 92 -5.21 -7.04 9.68
N VAL A 93 -4.61 -8.06 9.07
CA VAL A 93 -4.34 -9.36 9.70
C VAL A 93 -3.46 -9.21 10.94
N LYS A 94 -2.36 -8.47 10.83
CA LYS A 94 -1.44 -8.26 11.97
C LYS A 94 -2.12 -7.62 13.18
N ARG A 95 -3.17 -6.83 12.94
CA ARG A 95 -3.94 -6.12 13.97
C ARG A 95 -5.23 -6.84 14.36
N GLU A 96 -5.48 -8.01 13.78
CA GLU A 96 -6.73 -8.76 13.96
C GLU A 96 -7.97 -7.90 13.64
N LYS A 97 -7.83 -7.02 12.63
CA LYS A 97 -8.89 -6.13 12.16
C LYS A 97 -9.37 -6.56 10.77
N PRO A 98 -10.65 -6.28 10.43
CA PRO A 98 -11.09 -6.44 9.05
C PRO A 98 -10.35 -5.47 8.13
N MET A 99 -10.18 -5.87 6.88
CA MET A 99 -9.65 -4.99 5.84
C MET A 99 -10.56 -3.76 5.65
N PRO A 100 -10.01 -2.54 5.50
CA PRO A 100 -10.83 -1.36 5.22
C PRO A 100 -11.59 -1.47 3.90
N TYR A 101 -12.88 -1.12 3.93
CA TYR A 101 -13.78 -1.25 2.78
C TYR A 101 -13.25 -0.56 1.50
N PHE A 102 -12.62 0.62 1.60
CA PHE A 102 -12.12 1.31 0.41
C PHE A 102 -11.03 0.52 -0.33
N ALA A 103 -10.29 -0.35 0.36
CA ALA A 103 -9.28 -1.17 -0.29
C ALA A 103 -9.91 -2.20 -1.25
N SER A 104 -11.17 -2.59 -1.01
CA SER A 104 -11.92 -3.43 -1.94
C SER A 104 -12.24 -2.72 -3.27
N ASN A 105 -12.20 -1.38 -3.30
CA ASN A 105 -12.43 -0.59 -4.52
C ASN A 105 -11.21 -0.58 -5.47
N PHE A 106 -10.02 -0.93 -5.00
CA PHE A 106 -8.81 -0.92 -5.82
C PHE A 106 -8.65 -2.17 -6.68
N SER A 107 -9.14 -3.32 -6.22
CA SER A 107 -9.25 -4.53 -7.03
C SER A 107 -10.20 -5.53 -6.36
N ALA A 108 -11.45 -5.56 -6.81
CA ALA A 108 -12.48 -6.42 -6.23
C ALA A 108 -12.07 -7.91 -6.25
N ASN A 109 -11.36 -8.34 -7.30
CA ASN A 109 -10.88 -9.72 -7.42
C ASN A 109 -9.69 -10.01 -6.49
N LEU A 110 -8.72 -9.09 -6.38
CA LEU A 110 -7.56 -9.30 -5.49
C LEU A 110 -7.99 -9.32 -4.03
N PHE A 111 -8.97 -8.47 -3.67
CA PHE A 111 -9.56 -8.47 -2.34
C PHE A 111 -10.42 -9.72 -2.10
N ALA A 112 -11.25 -10.14 -3.05
CA ALA A 112 -12.02 -11.37 -2.93
C ALA A 112 -11.13 -12.61 -2.81
N GLU A 113 -10.06 -12.70 -3.61
CA GLU A 113 -9.02 -13.73 -3.49
C GLU A 113 -8.33 -13.67 -2.13
N TYR A 114 -7.99 -12.47 -1.64
CA TYR A 114 -7.44 -12.30 -0.31
C TYR A 114 -8.39 -12.85 0.76
N VAL A 115 -9.65 -12.39 0.79
CA VAL A 115 -10.67 -12.86 1.76
C VAL A 115 -10.87 -14.38 1.68
N ASN A 116 -10.92 -14.94 0.47
CA ASN A 116 -11.09 -16.38 0.25
C ASN A 116 -9.88 -17.20 0.72
N ASN A 117 -8.66 -16.68 0.57
CA ASN A 117 -7.42 -17.37 0.94
C ASN A 117 -7.01 -17.16 2.41
N HIS A 118 -7.75 -16.35 3.17
CA HIS A 118 -7.37 -15.90 4.51
C HIS A 118 -8.50 -16.07 5.54
N ALA A 119 -9.22 -17.20 5.48
CA ALA A 119 -10.21 -17.56 6.50
C ALA A 119 -9.52 -17.90 7.85
N GLY A 120 -9.20 -16.86 8.65
CA GLY A 120 -8.66 -16.98 10.02
C GLY A 120 -7.17 -16.66 10.21
N THR A 121 -6.62 -15.64 9.55
CA THR A 121 -5.16 -15.48 9.35
C THR A 121 -4.32 -15.18 10.59
N PRO A 122 -3.22 -15.93 10.76
CA PRO A 122 -1.91 -15.30 10.88
C PRO A 122 -0.83 -15.93 9.97
N CYS A 123 0.23 -15.14 9.70
CA CYS A 123 1.51 -15.44 9.03
C CYS A 123 1.55 -15.51 7.49
N ILE A 124 2.32 -14.58 6.89
CA ILE A 124 3.23 -14.63 5.72
C ILE A 124 3.45 -13.14 5.32
N ALA A 125 4.54 -12.45 5.67
CA ALA A 125 5.95 -12.54 5.27
C ALA A 125 6.35 -11.29 4.44
N PHE A 126 6.70 -10.22 5.17
CA PHE A 126 7.71 -9.22 4.77
C PHE A 126 8.68 -9.03 5.95
N ILE A 127 9.14 -10.14 6.54
CA ILE A 127 10.36 -10.31 7.34
C ILE A 127 10.74 -11.78 7.22
#